data_AF-A0A968V5Q6-F1
#
_entry.id   AF-A0A968V5Q6-F1
#
_cell.length_a   1.000
_cell.length_b   1.000
_cell.length_c   1.000
_cell.angle_alpha   90.00
_cell.angle_beta   90.00
_cell.angle_gamma   90.00
#
_symmetry.space_group_name_H-M   'P 1'
#
loop_
_entity.id
_entity.type
_entity.pdbx_description
1 polymer ?
#
loop_
_entity_poly.entity_id
_entity_poly.type
_entity_poly.pdbx_seq_one_letter_code
_entity_poly.pdbx_strand_id
1 'polypeptide(L)'
;MTYLPAEFNADLNEEEALVILSNPNRFRKEFNQLVQDFNLQLLHHVANRMGLSEIDRSKIEQEYSKHHSYIEGMYYNDFIALKDTTSSGYKIWYGTEMGDAVDYFYEVCSKYTCFLVNLVITAVVYNEGGKIAAKGNKVETPCGIALTEGLRPMIKRLEERAAIDDFSRSKNLIQKRIDHVIAELALIKVEDTKALSRSLQTRIWGYPVSSTNIEISAISYVKVGFDLNKKFDLAVDTKGKFVTITLPQPTILSMEVHPRIDKMDIGWMRELKSNDMNKDIEALTEAFRDDVINTDVFSKAKREAVELLDTILGPLVASLGKSYKMRIQFDNETPTVETISAVN
;
A
#
# COMPACT_ATOMS: atom_id res chain seq x y z
N MET A 1 22.79 -25.56 -37.45
CA MET A 1 23.24 -24.59 -36.43
C MET A 1 23.35 -25.27 -35.07
N THR A 2 24.13 -24.68 -34.14
CA THR A 2 24.25 -25.17 -32.76
C THR A 2 23.76 -24.10 -31.80
N TYR A 3 22.80 -24.44 -30.94
CA TYR A 3 22.27 -23.49 -29.97
C TYR A 3 23.26 -23.30 -28.82
N LEU A 4 23.46 -22.04 -28.42
CA LEU A 4 24.37 -21.64 -27.34
C LEU A 4 23.56 -21.15 -26.14
N PRO A 5 24.04 -21.31 -24.89
CA PRO A 5 23.46 -20.58 -23.75
C PRO A 5 23.65 -19.08 -23.96
N ALA A 6 22.59 -18.29 -23.76
CA ALA A 6 22.65 -16.84 -23.70
C ALA A 6 21.64 -16.38 -22.65
N GLU A 7 22.05 -15.41 -21.82
CA GLU A 7 21.13 -14.75 -20.90
C GLU A 7 20.57 -13.50 -21.60
N PHE A 8 19.25 -13.35 -21.55
CA PHE A 8 18.61 -12.13 -22.03
C PHE A 8 18.75 -11.05 -20.97
N ASN A 9 19.54 -10.03 -21.27
CA ASN A 9 19.56 -8.80 -20.49
C ASN A 9 19.05 -7.67 -21.36
N ALA A 10 17.74 -7.40 -21.29
CA ALA A 10 17.20 -6.22 -21.94
C ALA A 10 17.80 -4.96 -21.31
N ASP A 11 18.49 -4.16 -22.11
CA ASP A 11 18.91 -2.80 -21.76
C ASP A 11 17.68 -1.90 -21.94
N LEU A 12 16.80 -1.96 -20.94
CA LEU A 12 15.55 -1.23 -20.90
C LEU A 12 15.48 -0.48 -19.58
N ASN A 13 15.39 0.85 -19.65
CA ASN A 13 15.07 1.65 -18.49
C ASN A 13 13.57 1.50 -18.18
N GLU A 14 13.23 0.71 -17.16
CA GLU A 14 11.83 0.42 -16.83
C GLU A 14 11.04 1.69 -16.45
N GLU A 15 11.66 2.65 -15.76
CA GLU A 15 10.99 3.88 -15.35
C GLU A 15 10.60 4.75 -16.56
N GLU A 16 11.52 4.91 -17.50
CA GLU A 16 11.25 5.65 -18.73
C GLU A 16 10.22 4.93 -19.61
N ALA A 17 10.35 3.61 -19.76
CA ALA A 17 9.41 2.79 -20.52
C ALA A 17 7.98 2.94 -19.98
N LEU A 18 7.79 2.90 -18.67
CA LEU A 18 6.47 3.05 -18.05
C LEU A 18 5.87 4.44 -18.28
N VAL A 19 6.68 5.51 -18.19
CA VAL A 19 6.22 6.87 -18.49
C VAL A 19 5.70 6.98 -19.92
N ILE A 20 6.43 6.39 -20.88
CA ILE A 20 6.06 6.35 -22.29
C ILE A 20 4.76 5.55 -22.49
N LEU A 21 4.70 4.32 -21.96
CA LEU A 21 3.56 3.40 -22.12
C LEU A 21 2.27 3.95 -21.49
N SER A 22 2.35 4.63 -20.35
CA SER A 22 1.17 5.28 -19.76
C SER A 22 0.75 6.53 -20.52
N ASN A 23 1.60 7.14 -21.34
CA ASN A 23 1.29 8.37 -22.08
C ASN A 23 1.68 8.30 -23.57
N PRO A 24 1.20 7.30 -24.33
CA PRO A 24 1.71 7.00 -25.67
C PRO A 24 1.39 8.09 -26.69
N ASN A 25 0.25 8.79 -26.55
CA ASN A 25 -0.12 9.92 -27.42
C ASN A 25 0.83 11.12 -27.23
N ARG A 26 1.32 11.34 -26.00
CA ARG A 26 2.26 12.42 -25.67
C ARG A 26 3.68 12.06 -26.12
N PHE A 27 4.05 10.80 -25.97
CA PHE A 27 5.39 10.27 -26.23
C PHE A 27 5.40 9.37 -27.47
N ARG A 28 4.80 9.82 -28.57
CA ARG A 28 4.62 8.97 -29.76
C ARG A 28 5.95 8.50 -30.34
N LYS A 29 6.93 9.40 -30.43
CA LYS A 29 8.24 9.10 -31.01
C LYS A 29 9.01 8.14 -30.13
N GLU A 30 8.97 8.37 -28.82
CA GLU A 30 9.63 7.56 -27.80
C GLU A 30 8.97 6.17 -27.70
N PHE A 31 7.65 6.07 -27.89
CA PHE A 31 6.96 4.78 -27.99
C PHE A 31 7.46 3.97 -29.19
N ASN A 32 7.59 4.61 -30.36
CA ASN A 32 8.11 3.94 -31.54
C ASN A 32 9.57 3.47 -31.32
N GLN A 33 10.40 4.31 -30.69
CA GLN A 33 11.78 3.95 -30.34
C GLN A 33 11.83 2.79 -29.34
N LEU A 34 10.98 2.81 -28.31
CA LEU A 34 10.85 1.72 -27.34
C LEU A 34 10.51 0.39 -28.04
N VAL A 35 9.57 0.41 -29.00
CA VAL A 35 9.21 -0.76 -29.81
C VAL A 35 10.38 -1.21 -30.69
N GLN A 36 11.14 -0.29 -31.27
CA GLN A 36 12.33 -0.61 -32.05
C GLN A 36 13.37 -1.32 -31.20
N ASP A 37 13.76 -0.70 -30.09
CA ASP A 37 14.83 -1.17 -29.21
C ASP A 37 14.46 -2.53 -28.64
N PHE A 38 13.21 -2.68 -28.19
CA PHE A 38 12.67 -3.94 -27.71
C PHE A 38 12.80 -5.06 -28.75
N ASN A 39 12.34 -4.81 -29.97
CA ASN A 39 12.34 -5.79 -31.04
C ASN A 39 13.77 -6.19 -31.46
N LEU A 40 14.68 -5.22 -31.56
CA LEU A 40 16.08 -5.47 -31.90
C LEU A 40 16.78 -6.29 -30.82
N GLN A 41 16.56 -5.97 -29.54
CA GLN A 41 17.12 -6.74 -28.43
C GLN A 41 16.64 -8.20 -28.44
N LEU A 42 15.34 -8.44 -28.70
CA LEU A 42 14.82 -9.79 -28.87
C LEU A 42 15.47 -10.54 -30.03
N LEU A 43 15.57 -9.91 -31.20
CA LEU A 43 16.15 -10.52 -32.39
C LEU A 43 17.64 -10.86 -32.18
N HIS A 44 18.39 -9.97 -31.54
CA HIS A 44 19.78 -10.20 -31.16
C HIS A 44 19.92 -11.35 -30.16
N HIS A 45 19.03 -11.44 -29.17
CA HIS A 45 19.00 -12.57 -28.23
C HIS A 45 18.77 -13.91 -28.94
N VAL A 46 17.75 -13.96 -29.80
CA VAL A 46 17.42 -15.15 -30.59
C VAL A 46 18.60 -15.56 -31.47
N ALA A 47 19.24 -14.60 -32.14
CA ALA A 47 20.38 -14.86 -33.00
C ALA A 47 21.61 -15.39 -32.24
N ASN A 48 21.89 -14.81 -31.06
CA ASN A 48 22.94 -15.30 -30.17
C ASN A 48 22.61 -16.71 -29.68
N ARG A 49 21.36 -16.97 -29.30
CA ARG A 49 20.88 -18.29 -28.89
C ARG A 49 21.00 -19.34 -29.99
N MET A 50 20.73 -18.97 -31.23
CA MET A 50 20.86 -19.83 -32.41
C MET A 50 22.32 -20.05 -32.86
N GLY A 51 23.27 -19.33 -32.27
CA GLY A 51 24.69 -19.39 -32.65
C GLY A 51 24.96 -18.82 -34.04
N LEU A 52 24.23 -17.77 -34.44
CA LEU A 52 24.43 -17.13 -35.74
C LEU A 52 25.81 -16.45 -35.83
N SER A 53 26.39 -16.44 -37.04
CA SER A 53 27.67 -15.79 -37.29
C SER A 53 27.57 -14.28 -37.07
N GLU A 54 28.70 -13.61 -36.84
CA GLU A 54 28.73 -12.14 -36.75
C GLU A 54 28.21 -11.47 -38.04
N ILE A 55 28.53 -12.05 -39.19
CA ILE A 55 28.03 -11.60 -40.50
C ILE A 55 26.50 -11.66 -40.55
N ASP A 56 25.90 -12.75 -40.08
CA ASP A 56 24.44 -12.91 -40.11
C ASP A 56 23.76 -12.01 -39.07
N ARG A 57 24.34 -11.87 -37.88
CA ARG A 57 23.86 -10.93 -36.87
C ARG A 57 23.86 -9.48 -37.37
N SER A 58 24.89 -9.06 -38.12
CA SER A 58 24.94 -7.71 -38.71
C SER A 58 23.83 -7.44 -39.75
N LYS A 59 23.23 -8.48 -40.32
CA LYS A 59 22.12 -8.35 -41.29
C LYS A 59 20.76 -8.22 -40.60
N ILE A 60 20.65 -8.59 -39.33
CA ILE A 60 19.38 -8.57 -38.58
C ILE A 60 18.82 -7.15 -38.51
N GLU A 61 19.66 -6.18 -38.16
CA GLU A 61 19.24 -4.77 -38.07
C GLU A 61 18.81 -4.25 -39.44
N GLN A 62 19.58 -4.55 -40.48
CA GLN A 62 19.25 -4.15 -41.85
C GLN A 62 17.91 -4.73 -42.31
N GLU A 63 17.65 -6.00 -41.98
CA GLU A 63 16.39 -6.64 -42.33
C GLU A 63 15.23 -6.10 -41.49
N TYR A 64 15.42 -5.92 -40.19
CA TYR A 64 14.42 -5.30 -39.31
C TYR A 64 14.03 -3.90 -39.78
N SER A 65 15.00 -3.06 -40.15
CA SER A 65 14.76 -1.67 -40.59
C SER A 65 13.85 -1.56 -41.81
N LYS A 66 13.81 -2.59 -42.68
CA LYS A 66 12.87 -2.64 -43.82
C LYS A 66 11.41 -2.72 -43.37
N HIS A 67 11.18 -3.28 -42.18
CA HIS A 67 9.85 -3.58 -41.65
C HIS A 67 9.42 -2.63 -40.54
N HIS A 68 10.36 -1.94 -39.91
CA HIS A 68 10.12 -1.11 -38.74
C HIS A 68 8.98 -0.09 -38.93
N SER A 69 8.93 0.60 -40.08
CA SER A 69 7.98 1.70 -40.35
C SER A 69 6.51 1.30 -40.30
N TYR A 70 6.15 0.08 -40.67
CA TYR A 70 4.77 -0.40 -40.55
C TYR A 70 4.53 -1.13 -39.22
N ILE A 71 5.57 -1.73 -38.63
CA ILE A 71 5.48 -2.42 -37.34
C ILE A 71 5.20 -1.44 -36.20
N GLU A 72 5.85 -0.28 -36.18
CA GLU A 72 5.57 0.76 -35.18
C GLU A 72 4.11 1.21 -35.21
N GLY A 73 3.52 1.31 -36.40
CA GLY A 73 2.12 1.68 -36.59
C GLY A 73 1.17 0.63 -36.06
N MET A 74 1.44 -0.65 -36.35
CA MET A 74 0.65 -1.77 -35.83
C MET A 74 0.68 -1.84 -34.31
N TYR A 75 1.87 -1.77 -33.71
CA TYR A 75 2.03 -1.80 -32.25
C TYR A 75 1.26 -0.65 -31.59
N TYR A 76 1.43 0.57 -32.10
CA TYR A 76 0.77 1.73 -31.53
C TYR A 76 -0.75 1.64 -31.64
N ASN A 77 -1.28 1.31 -32.81
CA ASN A 77 -2.72 1.29 -33.05
C ASN A 77 -3.42 0.26 -32.16
N ASP A 78 -2.86 -0.95 -32.06
CA ASP A 78 -3.42 -1.99 -31.19
C ASP A 78 -3.28 -1.62 -29.71
N PHE A 79 -2.17 -0.99 -29.32
CA PHE A 79 -1.97 -0.52 -27.94
C PHE A 79 -3.03 0.52 -27.55
N ILE A 80 -3.28 1.53 -28.40
CA ILE A 80 -4.30 2.56 -28.14
C ILE A 80 -5.70 1.94 -28.10
N ALA A 81 -6.00 1.02 -29.01
CA ALA A 81 -7.30 0.35 -29.04
C ALA A 81 -7.60 -0.42 -27.74
N LEU A 82 -6.59 -1.11 -27.18
CA LEU A 82 -6.72 -1.78 -25.88
C LEU A 82 -6.91 -0.78 -24.73
N LYS A 83 -6.13 0.32 -24.72
CA LYS A 83 -6.24 1.35 -23.68
C LYS A 83 -7.61 2.03 -23.63
N ASP A 84 -8.23 2.28 -24.79
CA ASP A 84 -9.52 2.99 -24.85
C ASP A 84 -10.71 2.12 -24.40
N THR A 85 -10.62 0.80 -24.54
CA THR A 85 -11.71 -0.15 -24.28
C THR A 85 -11.88 -0.53 -22.80
N THR A 86 -10.90 -0.24 -21.94
CA THR A 86 -10.85 -0.71 -20.53
C THR A 86 -11.18 0.38 -19.50
N SER A 87 -11.80 1.49 -19.91
CA SER A 87 -12.20 2.59 -19.03
C SER A 87 -13.49 2.27 -18.24
N SER A 88 -13.41 1.38 -17.24
CA SER A 88 -14.57 0.99 -16.41
C SER A 88 -14.26 0.94 -14.91
N GLY A 89 -14.98 1.78 -14.14
CA GLY A 89 -15.50 1.58 -12.78
C GLY A 89 -14.56 1.33 -11.58
N TYR A 90 -13.62 0.39 -11.66
CA TYR A 90 -12.85 -0.11 -10.50
C TYR A 90 -11.59 0.72 -10.19
N LYS A 91 -11.28 1.71 -11.04
CA LYS A 91 -10.03 2.50 -11.05
C LYS A 91 -9.91 3.57 -9.95
N ILE A 92 -10.94 3.78 -9.12
CA ILE A 92 -11.05 4.96 -8.26
C ILE A 92 -10.20 4.87 -6.97
N TRP A 93 -9.88 3.66 -6.48
CA TRP A 93 -9.05 3.51 -5.27
C TRP A 93 -7.56 3.35 -5.54
N TYR A 94 -7.18 2.73 -6.67
CA TYR A 94 -5.89 2.06 -6.77
C TYR A 94 -4.96 2.55 -7.88
N GLY A 95 -5.43 3.44 -8.78
CA GLY A 95 -4.56 4.08 -9.77
C GLY A 95 -3.64 3.11 -10.51
N THR A 96 -4.18 2.08 -11.16
CA THR A 96 -3.42 1.01 -11.85
C THR A 96 -2.95 1.41 -13.25
N GLU A 97 -2.67 2.70 -13.47
CA GLU A 97 -2.41 3.22 -14.82
C GLU A 97 -1.14 2.63 -15.44
N MET A 98 -0.10 2.41 -14.63
CA MET A 98 1.15 1.82 -15.10
C MET A 98 0.97 0.31 -15.33
N GLY A 99 0.32 -0.40 -14.40
CA GLY A 99 0.06 -1.84 -14.54
C GLY A 99 -0.74 -2.17 -15.80
N ASP A 100 -1.86 -1.45 -15.99
CA ASP A 100 -2.70 -1.53 -17.19
C ASP A 100 -1.86 -1.32 -18.46
N ALA A 101 -0.97 -0.32 -18.47
CA ALA A 101 -0.14 -0.01 -19.64
C ALA A 101 0.85 -1.13 -19.97
N VAL A 102 1.40 -1.81 -18.96
CA VAL A 102 2.27 -2.98 -19.17
C VAL A 102 1.46 -4.17 -19.71
N ASP A 103 0.26 -4.40 -19.21
CA ASP A 103 -0.63 -5.47 -19.69
C ASP A 103 -0.96 -5.29 -21.19
N TYR A 104 -1.35 -4.08 -21.59
CA TYR A 104 -1.61 -3.76 -23.00
C TYR A 104 -0.36 -3.94 -23.85
N PHE A 105 0.79 -3.51 -23.34
CA PHE A 105 2.06 -3.67 -24.05
C PHE A 105 2.42 -5.14 -24.24
N TYR A 106 2.22 -5.98 -23.20
CA TYR A 106 2.46 -7.40 -23.27
C TYR A 106 1.53 -8.10 -24.27
N GLU A 107 0.24 -7.74 -24.31
CA GLU A 107 -0.72 -8.30 -25.26
C GLU A 107 -0.31 -8.00 -26.71
N VAL A 108 0.05 -6.75 -26.99
CA VAL A 108 0.54 -6.32 -28.31
C VAL A 108 1.85 -7.03 -28.66
N CYS A 109 2.83 -7.03 -27.76
CA CYS A 109 4.12 -7.67 -28.03
C CYS A 109 3.97 -9.18 -28.25
N SER A 110 3.14 -9.85 -27.45
CA SER A 110 2.89 -11.29 -27.58
C SER A 110 2.29 -11.65 -28.94
N LYS A 111 1.40 -10.80 -29.47
CA LYS A 111 0.78 -10.96 -30.77
C LYS A 111 1.79 -10.88 -31.92
N TYR A 112 2.74 -9.94 -31.86
CA TYR A 112 3.63 -9.64 -32.99
C TYR A 112 5.03 -10.25 -32.91
N THR A 113 5.51 -10.61 -31.72
CA THR A 113 6.90 -11.12 -31.51
C THR A 113 7.23 -12.29 -32.43
N CYS A 114 6.36 -13.30 -32.50
CA CYS A 114 6.65 -14.48 -33.31
C CYS A 114 6.60 -14.22 -34.81
N PHE A 115 5.70 -13.35 -35.26
CA PHE A 115 5.66 -12.90 -36.65
C PHE A 115 6.96 -12.19 -37.02
N LEU A 116 7.38 -11.22 -36.19
CA LEU A 116 8.61 -10.46 -36.40
C LEU A 116 9.84 -11.36 -36.44
N VAL A 117 9.99 -12.21 -35.42
CA VAL A 117 11.15 -13.10 -35.30
C VAL A 117 11.24 -14.04 -36.50
N ASN A 118 10.12 -14.63 -36.91
CA ASN A 118 10.10 -15.49 -38.09
C ASN A 118 10.45 -14.70 -39.36
N LEU A 119 9.88 -13.51 -39.55
CA LEU A 119 10.12 -12.67 -40.72
C LEU A 119 11.61 -12.32 -40.88
N VAL A 120 12.25 -11.85 -39.81
CA VAL A 120 13.65 -11.39 -39.85
C VAL A 120 14.63 -12.56 -39.86
N ILE A 121 14.45 -13.54 -38.97
CA ILE A 121 15.41 -14.65 -38.83
C ILE A 121 15.41 -15.54 -40.08
N THR A 122 14.26 -15.77 -40.72
CA THR A 122 14.20 -16.59 -41.95
C THR A 122 14.82 -15.89 -43.16
N ALA A 123 14.83 -14.55 -43.19
CA ALA A 123 15.52 -13.80 -44.23
C ALA A 123 17.05 -13.80 -44.06
N VAL A 124 17.52 -13.94 -42.81
CA VAL A 124 18.95 -13.94 -42.47
C VAL A 124 19.58 -15.34 -42.55
N VAL A 125 18.83 -16.39 -42.19
CA VAL A 125 19.33 -17.78 -42.12
C VAL A 125 19.00 -18.55 -43.41
N TYR A 126 20.01 -19.17 -44.03
CA TYR A 126 19.82 -20.01 -45.22
C TYR A 126 18.97 -21.25 -44.90
N ASN A 127 17.80 -21.36 -45.55
CA ASN A 127 16.86 -22.46 -45.38
C ASN A 127 16.70 -23.24 -46.68
N GLU A 128 17.26 -24.45 -46.78
CA GLU A 128 16.86 -25.39 -47.84
C GLU A 128 15.46 -25.95 -47.51
N GLY A 129 14.46 -25.53 -48.27
CA GLY A 129 13.07 -26.04 -48.13
C GLY A 129 12.34 -25.59 -46.86
N GLY A 130 12.73 -24.46 -46.25
CA GLY A 130 12.03 -23.87 -45.11
C GLY A 130 12.24 -24.59 -43.77
N LYS A 131 13.16 -25.56 -43.70
CA LYS A 131 13.49 -26.29 -42.46
C LYS A 131 14.89 -25.91 -41.98
N ILE A 132 15.00 -25.52 -40.71
CA ILE A 132 16.30 -25.23 -40.09
C ILE A 132 16.73 -26.41 -39.22
N ALA A 133 17.85 -27.05 -39.57
CA ALA A 133 18.42 -28.13 -38.77
C ALA A 133 19.22 -27.54 -37.58
N ALA A 134 18.74 -27.81 -36.36
CA ALA A 134 19.35 -27.36 -35.11
C ALA A 134 19.82 -28.53 -34.24
N LYS A 135 20.94 -28.35 -33.53
CA LYS A 135 21.41 -29.24 -32.47
C LYS A 135 21.63 -28.42 -31.18
N GLY A 136 21.20 -28.94 -30.03
CA GLY A 136 21.36 -28.28 -28.73
C GLY A 136 20.53 -28.91 -27.62
N ASN A 137 20.72 -28.48 -26.38
CA ASN A 137 19.87 -28.84 -25.24
C ASN A 137 18.67 -27.86 -25.18
N LYS A 138 17.44 -28.37 -24.99
CA LYS A 138 16.18 -27.59 -25.08
C LYS A 138 16.09 -26.77 -26.38
N VAL A 139 16.03 -27.45 -27.52
CA VAL A 139 15.88 -26.79 -28.83
C VAL A 139 14.47 -26.19 -28.93
N GLU A 140 14.32 -24.93 -28.57
CA GLU A 140 13.11 -24.14 -28.82
C GLU A 140 13.15 -23.49 -30.21
N THR A 141 11.98 -23.19 -30.77
CA THR A 141 11.90 -22.39 -32.00
C THR A 141 12.40 -20.96 -31.74
N PRO A 142 12.84 -20.22 -32.77
CA PRO A 142 13.24 -18.82 -32.61
C PRO A 142 12.18 -17.96 -31.89
N CYS A 143 10.90 -18.15 -32.24
CA CYS A 143 9.75 -17.55 -31.56
C CYS A 143 9.61 -18.01 -30.09
N GLY A 144 9.82 -19.30 -29.80
CA GLY A 144 9.84 -19.82 -28.44
C GLY A 144 10.86 -19.09 -27.57
N ILE A 145 12.11 -19.02 -28.02
CA ILE A 145 13.20 -18.29 -27.35
C ILE A 145 12.82 -16.84 -27.08
N ALA A 146 12.31 -16.13 -28.09
CA ALA A 146 11.93 -14.73 -27.96
C ALA A 146 10.84 -14.52 -26.90
N LEU A 147 9.84 -15.41 -26.83
CA LEU A 147 8.76 -15.30 -25.86
C LEU A 147 9.18 -15.71 -24.45
N THR A 148 9.87 -16.84 -24.31
CA THR A 148 10.14 -17.48 -23.00
C THR A 148 11.35 -16.88 -22.31
N GLU A 149 12.42 -16.59 -23.05
CA GLU A 149 13.67 -16.06 -22.52
C GLU A 149 13.75 -14.54 -22.65
N GLY A 150 13.06 -13.96 -23.63
CA GLY A 150 13.08 -12.53 -23.92
C GLY A 150 11.93 -11.73 -23.29
N LEU A 151 10.77 -11.81 -23.95
CA LEU A 151 9.58 -10.99 -23.64
C LEU A 151 9.08 -11.23 -22.21
N ARG A 152 8.87 -12.48 -21.80
CA ARG A 152 8.28 -12.79 -20.48
C ARG A 152 9.11 -12.24 -19.31
N PRO A 153 10.43 -12.46 -19.21
CA PRO A 153 11.23 -11.88 -18.15
C PRO A 153 11.18 -10.35 -18.13
N MET A 154 11.21 -9.70 -19.30
CA MET A 154 11.17 -8.24 -19.39
C MET A 154 9.84 -7.67 -18.92
N ILE A 155 8.72 -8.22 -19.39
CA ILE A 155 7.38 -7.81 -18.97
C ILE A 155 7.22 -7.97 -17.46
N LYS A 156 7.72 -9.06 -16.88
CA LYS A 156 7.73 -9.24 -15.43
C LYS A 156 8.47 -8.12 -14.70
N ARG A 157 9.61 -7.62 -15.22
CA ARG A 157 10.33 -6.48 -14.63
C ARG A 157 9.49 -5.19 -14.70
N LEU A 158 8.84 -4.95 -15.85
CA LEU A 158 7.95 -3.81 -16.04
C LEU A 158 6.73 -3.88 -15.11
N GLU A 159 6.09 -5.05 -14.97
CA GLU A 159 4.99 -5.28 -14.03
C GLU A 159 5.41 -5.00 -12.58
N GLU A 160 6.57 -5.53 -12.15
CA GLU A 160 7.08 -5.28 -10.80
C GLU A 160 7.35 -3.80 -10.54
N ARG A 161 7.87 -3.07 -11.54
CA ARG A 161 8.10 -1.62 -11.42
C ARG A 161 6.81 -0.82 -11.46
N ALA A 162 5.90 -1.16 -12.37
CA ALA A 162 4.59 -0.52 -12.52
C ALA A 162 3.80 -0.58 -11.20
N ALA A 163 3.80 -1.74 -10.55
CA ALA A 163 3.13 -1.91 -9.26
C ALA A 163 3.70 -0.97 -8.18
N ILE A 164 5.03 -0.79 -8.14
CA ILE A 164 5.70 0.13 -7.21
C ILE A 164 5.29 1.58 -7.48
N ASP A 165 5.27 1.98 -8.75
CA ASP A 165 4.96 3.37 -9.14
C ASP A 165 3.47 3.70 -8.92
N ASP A 166 2.56 2.78 -9.28
CA ASP A 166 1.12 2.92 -9.03
C ASP A 166 0.82 3.02 -7.52
N PHE A 167 1.48 2.19 -6.70
CA PHE A 167 1.36 2.28 -5.24
C PHE A 167 1.90 3.61 -4.70
N SER A 168 3.06 4.04 -5.18
CA SER A 168 3.69 5.29 -4.72
C SER A 168 2.83 6.50 -5.05
N ARG A 169 2.15 6.51 -6.20
CA ARG A 169 1.19 7.56 -6.58
C ARG A 169 -0.06 7.54 -5.71
N SER A 170 -0.56 6.36 -5.39
CA SER A 170 -1.75 6.18 -4.55
C SER A 170 -1.50 6.47 -3.06
N LYS A 171 -0.24 6.43 -2.58
CA LYS A 171 0.15 6.63 -1.16
C LYS A 171 -0.52 7.84 -0.51
N ASN A 172 -0.45 9.01 -1.13
CA ASN A 172 -0.96 10.25 -0.52
C ASN A 172 -2.49 10.27 -0.38
N LEU A 173 -3.20 9.69 -1.35
CA LEU A 173 -4.66 9.56 -1.30
C LEU A 173 -5.09 8.55 -0.24
N ILE A 174 -4.35 7.44 -0.16
CA ILE A 174 -4.55 6.38 0.82
C ILE A 174 -4.33 6.93 2.23
N GLN A 175 -3.23 7.65 2.48
CA GLN A 175 -2.95 8.26 3.79
C GLN A 175 -4.11 9.12 4.27
N LYS A 176 -4.54 10.09 3.45
CA LYS A 176 -5.65 10.99 3.80
C LYS A 176 -6.96 10.27 4.12
N ARG A 177 -7.27 9.19 3.41
CA ARG A 177 -8.52 8.45 3.62
C ARG A 177 -8.46 7.52 4.83
N ILE A 178 -7.30 6.90 5.04
CA ILE A 178 -7.06 6.01 6.18
C ILE A 178 -7.03 6.79 7.48
N ASP A 179 -6.46 8.00 7.48
CA ASP A 179 -6.46 8.88 8.64
C ASP A 179 -7.87 9.06 9.20
N HIS A 180 -8.87 9.23 8.32
CA HIS A 180 -10.25 9.36 8.73
C HIS A 180 -10.87 8.04 9.22
N VAL A 181 -10.62 6.93 8.52
CA VAL A 181 -11.23 5.63 8.84
C VAL A 181 -10.67 5.02 10.13
N ILE A 182 -9.36 5.10 10.36
CA ILE A 182 -8.73 4.59 11.59
C ILE A 182 -9.14 5.45 12.78
N ALA A 183 -9.16 6.78 12.63
CA ALA A 183 -9.57 7.68 13.70
C ALA A 183 -11.00 7.42 14.19
N GLU A 184 -11.88 6.89 13.34
CA GLU A 184 -13.27 6.58 13.71
C GLU A 184 -13.48 5.13 14.18
N LEU A 185 -12.75 4.15 13.63
CA LEU A 185 -13.02 2.72 13.83
C LEU A 185 -12.06 2.00 14.77
N ALA A 186 -10.84 2.51 15.00
CA ALA A 186 -9.89 1.94 15.96
C ALA A 186 -10.07 2.51 17.38
N LEU A 187 -11.24 3.10 17.65
CA LEU A 187 -11.58 3.69 18.94
C LEU A 187 -12.19 2.64 19.86
N ILE A 188 -11.48 2.31 20.93
CA ILE A 188 -12.06 1.52 22.02
C ILE A 188 -12.77 2.47 22.97
N LYS A 189 -14.07 2.22 23.12
CA LYS A 189 -14.90 2.87 24.14
C LYS A 189 -14.92 1.99 25.38
N VAL A 190 -14.49 2.56 26.50
CA VAL A 190 -14.59 1.95 27.82
C VAL A 190 -15.63 2.72 28.61
N GLU A 191 -16.55 1.98 29.21
CA GLU A 191 -17.54 2.51 30.16
C GLU A 191 -17.24 1.90 31.54
N ASP A 192 -17.06 2.76 32.54
CA ASP A 192 -16.85 2.32 33.92
C ASP A 192 -17.68 3.18 34.89
N THR A 193 -18.11 2.58 36.00
CA THR A 193 -18.90 3.23 37.04
C THR A 193 -18.19 3.13 38.38
N LYS A 194 -17.93 4.26 39.03
CA LYS A 194 -17.31 4.32 40.37
C LYS A 194 -18.16 5.15 41.32
N ALA A 195 -18.10 4.82 42.61
CA ALA A 195 -18.80 5.53 43.67
C ALA A 195 -17.86 5.87 44.85
N LEU A 196 -18.06 7.04 45.44
CA LEU A 196 -17.35 7.55 46.61
C LEU A 196 -18.37 7.90 47.70
N SER A 197 -18.15 7.40 48.92
CA SER A 197 -18.98 7.73 50.09
C SER A 197 -18.18 8.57 51.08
N ARG A 198 -18.77 9.68 51.54
CA ARG A 198 -18.12 10.60 52.48
C ARG A 198 -19.08 11.06 53.57
N SER A 199 -18.57 11.07 54.81
CA SER A 199 -19.26 11.63 55.97
C SER A 199 -18.58 12.93 56.39
N LEU A 200 -19.34 14.03 56.38
CA LEU A 200 -18.88 15.36 56.79
C LEU A 200 -19.46 15.68 58.17
N GLN A 201 -18.64 16.14 59.11
CA GLN A 201 -19.09 16.58 60.44
C GLN A 201 -18.98 18.10 60.57
N THR A 202 -20.08 18.76 60.92
CA THR A 202 -20.09 20.18 61.33
C THR A 202 -19.79 20.25 62.82
N ARG A 203 -18.78 21.05 63.19
CA ARG A 203 -18.40 21.29 64.58
C ARG A 203 -18.68 22.74 64.97
N ILE A 204 -19.37 22.95 66.09
CA ILE A 204 -19.52 24.25 66.73
C ILE A 204 -18.76 24.15 68.05
N TRP A 205 -17.80 25.06 68.27
CA TRP A 205 -17.00 25.11 69.50
C TRP A 205 -16.25 23.79 69.80
N GLY A 206 -15.82 23.08 68.75
CA GLY A 206 -15.12 21.80 68.88
C GLY A 206 -16.01 20.56 69.02
N TYR A 207 -17.32 20.72 69.25
CA TYR A 207 -18.27 19.61 69.39
C TYR A 207 -18.99 19.30 68.07
N PRO A 208 -19.10 18.03 67.65
CA PRO A 208 -19.84 17.64 66.45
C PRO A 208 -21.34 17.83 66.68
N VAL A 209 -21.98 18.68 65.88
CA VAL A 209 -23.40 19.05 66.02
C VAL A 209 -24.27 18.58 64.86
N SER A 210 -23.66 18.18 63.74
CA SER A 210 -24.38 17.70 62.56
C SER A 210 -23.46 16.84 61.69
N SER A 211 -24.01 15.82 61.05
CA SER A 211 -23.30 14.99 60.06
C SER A 211 -24.08 14.98 58.75
N THR A 212 -23.37 15.11 57.64
CA THR A 212 -23.92 14.97 56.28
C THR A 212 -23.22 13.80 55.60
N ASN A 213 -23.99 12.81 55.14
CA ASN A 213 -23.46 11.69 54.36
C ASN A 213 -23.81 11.90 52.89
N ILE A 214 -22.81 11.81 52.02
CA ILE A 214 -22.98 11.98 50.59
C ILE A 214 -22.37 10.77 49.89
N GLU A 215 -23.13 10.22 48.94
CA GLU A 215 -22.68 9.18 48.03
C GLU A 215 -22.74 9.76 46.62
N ILE A 216 -21.57 9.88 46.00
CA ILE A 216 -21.40 10.40 44.64
C ILE A 216 -20.90 9.26 43.78
N SER A 217 -21.59 8.94 42.69
CA SER A 217 -21.07 8.08 41.64
C SER A 217 -20.75 8.87 40.39
N ALA A 218 -20.01 8.26 39.48
CA ALA A 218 -19.80 8.79 38.15
C ALA A 218 -19.72 7.64 37.15
N ILE A 219 -20.14 7.92 35.92
CA ILE A 219 -19.92 7.06 34.76
C ILE A 219 -18.87 7.73 33.89
N SER A 220 -17.82 7.00 33.51
CA SER A 220 -16.81 7.50 32.57
C SER A 220 -16.96 6.86 31.20
N TYR A 221 -16.80 7.67 30.15
CA TYR A 221 -16.64 7.22 28.77
C TYR A 221 -15.25 7.60 28.30
N VAL A 222 -14.42 6.59 28.03
CA VAL A 222 -13.04 6.80 27.58
C VAL A 222 -12.87 6.29 26.17
N LYS A 223 -12.32 7.14 25.29
CA LYS A 223 -11.96 6.78 23.92
C LYS A 223 -10.45 6.66 23.83
N VAL A 224 -9.99 5.45 23.57
CA VAL A 224 -8.58 5.14 23.33
C VAL A 224 -8.37 4.84 21.86
N GLY A 225 -7.39 5.47 21.24
CA GLY A 225 -7.12 5.33 19.80
C GLY A 225 -5.76 5.89 19.41
N PHE A 226 -5.58 6.20 18.13
CA PHE A 226 -4.30 6.67 17.58
C PHE A 226 -4.46 8.10 17.07
N ASP A 227 -3.55 9.00 17.48
CA ASP A 227 -3.47 10.34 16.89
C ASP A 227 -2.60 10.32 15.63
N LEU A 228 -3.26 10.12 14.49
CA LEU A 228 -2.59 9.95 13.20
C LEU A 228 -1.96 11.24 12.67
N ASN A 229 -2.32 12.41 13.23
CA ASN A 229 -1.64 13.66 12.93
C ASN A 229 -0.19 13.65 13.44
N LYS A 230 0.11 12.88 14.49
CA LYS A 230 1.49 12.71 14.98
C LYS A 230 2.31 11.87 14.03
N LYS A 231 1.76 10.74 13.58
CA LYS A 231 2.48 9.80 12.71
C LYS A 231 1.53 8.84 12.01
N PHE A 232 1.54 8.88 10.68
CA PHE A 232 1.01 7.80 9.85
C PHE A 232 1.86 7.72 8.58
N ASP A 233 2.78 6.75 8.52
CA ASP A 233 3.64 6.58 7.36
C ASP A 233 3.49 5.20 6.72
N LEU A 234 3.58 5.18 5.40
CA LEU A 234 3.49 4.01 4.54
C LEU A 234 4.75 3.93 3.69
N ALA A 235 5.63 2.96 3.98
CA ALA A 235 6.90 2.79 3.28
C ALA A 235 6.94 1.45 2.55
N VAL A 236 7.43 1.43 1.31
CA VAL A 236 7.64 0.20 0.53
C VAL A 236 9.13 -0.13 0.50
N ASP A 237 9.50 -1.30 1.00
CA ASP A 237 10.81 -1.89 0.82
C ASP A 237 10.75 -2.91 -0.33
N THR A 238 11.27 -2.51 -1.47
CA THR A 238 11.27 -3.32 -2.70
C THR A 238 12.26 -4.49 -2.64
N LYS A 239 13.33 -4.38 -1.85
CA LYS A 239 14.33 -5.45 -1.67
C LYS A 239 13.83 -6.49 -0.68
N GLY A 240 13.29 -6.03 0.45
CA GLY A 240 12.70 -6.90 1.47
C GLY A 240 11.32 -7.44 1.07
N LYS A 241 10.66 -6.85 0.07
CA LYS A 241 9.27 -7.12 -0.32
C LYS A 241 8.31 -6.91 0.86
N PHE A 242 8.45 -5.78 1.55
CA PHE A 242 7.57 -5.40 2.66
C PHE A 242 6.93 -4.04 2.44
N VAL A 243 5.66 -3.90 2.79
CA VAL A 243 5.00 -2.62 3.00
C VAL A 243 4.91 -2.39 4.50
N THR A 244 5.64 -1.39 4.99
CA THR A 244 5.69 -1.04 6.41
C THR A 244 4.74 0.12 6.68
N ILE A 245 3.77 -0.10 7.56
CA ILE A 245 2.86 0.91 8.09
C ILE A 245 3.34 1.28 9.48
N THR A 246 3.61 2.55 9.72
CA THR A 246 4.04 3.05 11.03
C THR A 246 2.94 3.88 11.66
N LEU A 247 2.46 3.43 12.81
CA LEU A 247 1.47 4.09 13.66
C LEU A 247 2.14 4.66 14.92
N PRO A 248 1.54 5.67 15.58
CA PRO A 248 1.99 6.12 16.89
C PRO A 248 1.57 5.11 17.96
N GLN A 249 1.99 5.31 19.21
CA GLN A 249 1.34 4.58 20.32
C GLN A 249 -0.11 5.05 20.48
N PRO A 250 -1.02 4.14 20.88
CA PRO A 250 -2.37 4.56 21.22
C PRO A 250 -2.36 5.42 22.49
N THR A 251 -3.23 6.42 22.52
CA THR A 251 -3.39 7.37 23.62
C THR A 251 -4.87 7.53 23.96
N ILE A 252 -5.15 8.12 25.13
CA ILE A 252 -6.51 8.57 25.47
C ILE A 252 -6.78 9.82 24.65
N LEU A 253 -7.71 9.72 23.69
CA LEU A 253 -8.10 10.85 22.83
C LEU A 253 -9.17 11.71 23.50
N SER A 254 -10.04 11.09 24.30
CA SER A 254 -11.03 11.80 25.12
C SER A 254 -11.43 10.99 26.34
N MET A 255 -11.75 11.67 27.43
CA MET A 255 -12.35 11.09 28.62
C MET A 255 -13.46 12.02 29.10
N GLU A 256 -14.68 11.51 29.16
CA GLU A 256 -15.87 12.22 29.65
C GLU A 256 -16.30 11.56 30.96
N VAL A 257 -16.57 12.35 32.00
CA VAL A 257 -16.99 11.86 33.32
C VAL A 257 -18.31 12.53 33.69
N HIS A 258 -19.35 11.72 33.87
CA HIS A 258 -20.69 12.18 34.22
C HIS A 258 -21.00 11.87 35.69
N PRO A 259 -20.85 12.84 36.60
CA PRO A 259 -21.16 12.63 38.01
C PRO A 259 -22.66 12.54 38.25
N ARG A 260 -23.05 11.70 39.20
CA ARG A 260 -24.40 11.51 39.69
C ARG A 260 -24.37 11.45 41.23
N ILE A 261 -25.32 12.11 41.88
CA ILE A 261 -25.50 11.98 43.32
C ILE A 261 -26.53 10.87 43.57
N ASP A 262 -26.11 9.81 44.23
CA ASP A 262 -26.97 8.65 44.48
C ASP A 262 -27.71 8.75 45.81
N LYS A 263 -27.04 9.27 46.85
CA LYS A 263 -27.65 9.55 48.15
C LYS A 263 -27.07 10.82 48.76
N MET A 264 -27.94 11.60 49.40
CA MET A 264 -27.56 12.81 50.11
C MET A 264 -28.42 12.99 51.36
N ASP A 265 -27.84 12.67 52.52
CA ASP A 265 -28.46 12.92 53.82
C ASP A 265 -27.87 14.22 54.40
N ILE A 266 -28.57 15.33 54.17
CA ILE A 266 -28.12 16.67 54.60
C ILE A 266 -28.44 16.88 56.08
N GLY A 267 -27.40 17.06 56.90
CA GLY A 267 -27.56 17.56 58.26
C GLY A 267 -28.10 19.01 58.26
N TRP A 268 -29.06 19.29 59.16
CA TRP A 268 -29.88 20.52 59.25
C TRP A 268 -29.13 21.87 59.36
N MET A 269 -27.79 21.90 59.37
CA MET A 269 -26.99 23.11 59.65
C MET A 269 -25.89 23.42 58.63
N ARG A 270 -25.87 22.81 57.44
CA ARG A 270 -24.80 23.07 56.45
C ARG A 270 -25.30 23.23 55.02
N GLU A 271 -24.91 24.34 54.38
CA GLU A 271 -24.92 24.51 52.93
C GLU A 271 -23.74 23.77 52.31
N LEU A 272 -24.01 22.92 51.32
CA LEU A 272 -22.98 22.26 50.53
C LEU A 272 -22.20 23.31 49.74
N LYS A 273 -20.88 23.37 49.93
CA LYS A 273 -20.02 24.26 49.14
C LYS A 273 -19.59 23.52 47.88
N SER A 274 -19.73 24.17 46.72
CA SER A 274 -19.31 23.65 45.41
C SER A 274 -17.87 23.12 45.39
N ASN A 275 -16.96 23.73 46.17
CA ASN A 275 -15.57 23.30 46.29
C ASN A 275 -15.36 21.89 46.87
N ASP A 276 -16.29 21.37 47.67
CA ASP A 276 -16.16 20.01 48.22
C ASP A 276 -16.52 18.94 47.17
N MET A 277 -17.55 19.18 46.35
CA MET A 277 -17.94 18.29 45.24
C MET A 277 -16.90 18.26 44.12
N ASN A 278 -16.30 19.41 43.79
CA ASN A 278 -15.29 19.46 42.72
C ASN A 278 -14.08 18.56 43.01
N LYS A 279 -13.65 18.48 44.29
CA LYS A 279 -12.56 17.60 44.70
C LYS A 279 -12.92 16.12 44.57
N ASP A 280 -14.16 15.77 44.89
CA ASP A 280 -14.62 14.38 44.80
C ASP A 280 -14.76 13.95 43.31
N ILE A 281 -15.19 14.86 42.42
CA ILE A 281 -15.22 14.64 40.97
C ILE A 281 -13.80 14.49 40.40
N GLU A 282 -12.86 15.33 40.83
CA GLU A 282 -11.45 15.26 40.41
C GLU A 282 -10.81 13.93 40.85
N ALA A 283 -11.06 13.50 42.08
CA ALA A 283 -10.60 12.20 42.58
C ALA A 283 -11.19 11.01 41.81
N LEU A 284 -12.48 11.06 41.47
CA LEU A 284 -13.12 10.05 40.62
C LEU A 284 -12.49 10.04 39.22
N THR A 285 -12.22 11.21 38.64
CA THR A 285 -11.60 11.35 37.32
C THR A 285 -10.19 10.76 37.27
N GLU A 286 -9.38 11.01 38.30
CA GLU A 286 -8.05 10.43 38.45
C GLU A 286 -8.13 8.90 38.58
N ALA A 287 -9.06 8.40 39.41
CA ALA A 287 -9.27 6.96 39.58
C ALA A 287 -9.71 6.25 38.28
N PHE A 288 -10.55 6.88 37.44
CA PHE A 288 -10.88 6.33 36.12
C PHE A 288 -9.68 6.31 35.18
N ARG A 289 -8.86 7.38 35.20
CA ARG A 289 -7.66 7.48 34.37
C ARG A 289 -6.66 6.38 34.72
N ASP A 290 -6.41 6.17 36.00
CA ASP A 290 -5.51 5.13 36.49
C ASP A 290 -6.00 3.73 36.09
N ASP A 291 -7.30 3.45 36.22
CA ASP A 291 -7.86 2.16 35.81
C ASP A 291 -7.70 1.91 34.32
N VAL A 292 -7.99 2.91 33.47
CA VAL A 292 -7.78 2.77 32.02
C VAL A 292 -6.32 2.49 31.71
N ILE A 293 -5.37 3.16 32.38
CA ILE A 293 -3.94 2.94 32.18
C ILE A 293 -3.51 1.53 32.57
N ASN A 294 -4.12 0.98 33.61
CA ASN A 294 -3.81 -0.35 34.13
C ASN A 294 -4.55 -1.50 33.41
N THR A 295 -5.37 -1.20 32.40
CA THR A 295 -6.11 -2.21 31.61
C THR A 295 -5.44 -2.56 30.28
N ASP A 296 -5.84 -3.68 29.65
CA ASP A 296 -5.34 -4.12 28.33
C ASP A 296 -5.88 -3.28 27.15
N VAL A 297 -6.48 -2.11 27.41
CA VAL A 297 -7.20 -1.31 26.40
C VAL A 297 -6.25 -0.82 25.31
N PHE A 298 -5.03 -0.40 25.65
CA PHE A 298 -4.04 0.01 24.65
C PHE A 298 -3.59 -1.15 23.76
N SER A 299 -3.39 -2.35 24.30
CA SER A 299 -3.04 -3.53 23.50
C SER A 299 -4.20 -3.95 22.60
N LYS A 300 -5.44 -3.86 23.11
CA LYS A 300 -6.63 -4.13 22.32
C LYS A 300 -6.76 -3.15 21.16
N ALA A 301 -6.47 -1.86 21.38
CA ALA A 301 -6.51 -0.85 20.32
C ALA A 301 -5.48 -1.17 19.22
N LYS A 302 -4.29 -1.66 19.59
CA LYS A 302 -3.28 -2.15 18.63
C LYS A 302 -3.78 -3.33 17.81
N ARG A 303 -4.43 -4.31 18.44
CA ARG A 303 -4.98 -5.48 17.73
C ARG A 303 -6.07 -5.07 16.74
N GLU A 304 -7.01 -4.24 17.17
CA GLU A 304 -8.09 -3.73 16.30
C GLU A 304 -7.54 -2.91 15.13
N ALA A 305 -6.54 -2.04 15.37
CA ALA A 305 -5.89 -1.29 14.30
C ALA A 305 -5.17 -2.20 13.30
N VAL A 306 -4.53 -3.28 13.78
CA VAL A 306 -3.88 -4.28 12.91
C VAL A 306 -4.90 -4.97 12.00
N GLU A 307 -6.01 -5.44 12.56
CA GLU A 307 -7.07 -6.12 11.80
C GLU A 307 -7.74 -5.19 10.78
N LEU A 308 -8.00 -3.94 11.19
CA LEU A 308 -8.59 -2.92 10.31
C LEU A 308 -7.65 -2.57 9.15
N LEU A 309 -6.36 -2.35 9.46
CA LEU A 309 -5.36 -2.08 8.44
C LEU A 309 -5.20 -3.26 7.48
N ASP A 310 -5.21 -4.51 7.96
CA ASP A 310 -5.13 -5.68 7.10
C ASP A 310 -6.35 -5.80 6.18
N THR A 311 -7.54 -5.50 6.70
CA THR A 311 -8.77 -5.50 5.90
C THR A 311 -8.75 -4.45 4.80
N ILE A 312 -8.24 -3.24 5.09
CA ILE A 312 -8.26 -2.11 4.16
C ILE A 312 -7.07 -2.16 3.18
N LEU A 313 -5.87 -2.44 3.67
CA LEU A 313 -4.62 -2.37 2.90
C LEU A 313 -4.15 -3.74 2.40
N GLY A 314 -4.63 -4.85 2.95
CA GLY A 314 -4.25 -6.20 2.50
C GLY A 314 -4.41 -6.39 0.98
N PRO A 315 -5.56 -6.02 0.37
CA PRO A 315 -5.74 -6.11 -1.08
C PRO A 315 -4.74 -5.26 -1.88
N LEU A 316 -4.39 -4.08 -1.39
CA LEU A 316 -3.42 -3.17 -2.00
C LEU A 316 -1.99 -3.73 -1.92
N VAL A 317 -1.61 -4.29 -0.77
CA VAL A 317 -0.30 -4.92 -0.62
C VAL A 317 -0.21 -6.16 -1.49
N ALA A 318 -1.30 -6.92 -1.63
CA ALA A 318 -1.36 -8.07 -2.52
C ALA A 318 -1.24 -7.68 -4.01
N SER A 319 -1.72 -6.50 -4.42
CA SER A 319 -1.59 -6.01 -5.80
C SER A 319 -0.15 -5.63 -6.16
N LEU A 320 0.72 -5.35 -5.19
CA LEU A 320 2.17 -5.20 -5.43
C LEU A 320 2.86 -6.50 -5.88
N GLY A 321 2.17 -7.63 -5.68
CA GLY A 321 2.65 -8.96 -6.02
C GLY A 321 2.58 -9.90 -4.82
N LYS A 322 2.40 -11.20 -5.09
CA LYS A 322 2.21 -12.25 -4.08
C LYS A 322 3.36 -12.39 -3.06
N SER A 323 4.53 -11.84 -3.37
CA SER A 323 5.71 -11.87 -2.49
C SER A 323 5.74 -10.71 -1.49
N TYR A 324 4.97 -9.65 -1.71
CA TYR A 324 4.91 -8.52 -0.79
C TYR A 324 4.09 -8.88 0.45
N LYS A 325 4.60 -8.48 1.62
CA LYS A 325 3.93 -8.67 2.91
C LYS A 325 3.74 -7.35 3.62
N MET A 326 2.61 -7.21 4.31
CA MET A 326 2.34 -6.06 5.16
C MET A 326 3.03 -6.24 6.52
N ARG A 327 3.62 -5.17 7.03
CA ARG A 327 4.20 -5.10 8.38
C ARG A 327 3.69 -3.85 9.06
N ILE A 328 3.11 -4.02 10.24
CA ILE A 328 2.61 -2.90 11.05
C ILE A 328 3.59 -2.70 12.21
N GLN A 329 4.05 -1.47 12.37
CA GLN A 329 4.96 -1.04 13.42
C GLN A 329 4.31 0.09 14.22
N PHE A 330 4.51 0.06 15.53
CA PHE A 330 4.13 1.13 16.43
C PHE A 330 5.39 1.83 16.89
N ASP A 331 5.35 3.16 16.99
CA ASP A 331 6.53 3.95 17.35
C ASP A 331 7.09 3.58 18.73
N ASN A 332 8.40 3.72 18.95
CA ASN A 332 9.05 3.31 20.21
C ASN A 332 8.82 4.30 21.38
N GLU A 333 8.06 5.37 21.18
CA GLU A 333 7.74 6.32 22.25
C GLU A 333 6.84 5.67 23.30
N THR A 334 7.06 5.94 24.59
CA THR A 334 6.14 5.56 25.67
C THR A 334 4.80 6.28 25.50
N PRO A 335 3.64 5.66 25.81
CA PRO A 335 2.33 6.31 25.72
C PRO A 335 2.34 7.63 26.49
N THR A 336 2.27 8.75 25.79
CA THR A 336 2.19 10.08 26.41
C THR A 336 0.74 10.39 26.66
N VAL A 337 0.39 10.61 27.93
CA VAL A 337 -0.95 11.08 28.27
C VAL A 337 -0.96 12.58 28.01
N GLU A 338 -1.58 13.00 26.91
CA GLU A 338 -1.84 14.42 26.69
C GLU A 338 -2.72 14.94 27.82
N THR A 339 -2.32 16.05 28.43
CA THR A 339 -3.14 16.80 29.39
C THR A 339 -4.38 17.30 28.68
N ILE A 340 -5.46 16.53 28.77
CA ILE A 340 -6.80 16.96 28.36
C ILE A 340 -7.26 17.96 29.40
N SER A 341 -7.30 19.24 29.02
CA SER A 341 -7.96 20.28 29.80
C SER A 341 -9.43 19.90 29.94
N ALA A 342 -9.92 19.77 31.17
CA ALA A 342 -11.33 19.60 31.45
C ALA A 342 -12.12 20.72 30.77
N VAL A 343 -13.03 20.37 29.87
CA VAL A 343 -14.05 21.30 29.40
C VAL A 343 -15.06 21.41 30.54
N ASN A 344 -15.11 22.59 31.16
CA ASN A 344 -16.17 22.97 32.10
C ASN A 344 -17.49 23.20 31.36
#